data_AF-A0A1F3JMF5-F1
#
_entry.id   AF-A0A1F3JMF5-F1
#
_cell.length_a   1.000
_cell.length_b   1.000
_cell.length_c   1.000
_cell.angle_alpha   90.00
_cell.angle_beta   90.00
_cell.angle_gamma   90.00
#
_symmetry.space_group_name_H-M   'P 1'
#
loop_
_entity.id
_entity.type
_entity.pdbx_description
1 polymer ?
#
loop_
_entity_poly.entity_id
_entity_poly.type
_entity_poly.pdbx_seq_one_letter_code
_entity_poly.pdbx_strand_id
1 'polypeptide(L)'
;MIYYIVLLFSLVLICFLTYKIWRLTNDLSIIVGFSLLYYWTLAGAWFFVGDQLLGEIGKDYGLHYHYLLKKMFLVSLDKYYLYSIVLYSLFIILIQLTLLLLLKYKKYKIPSPSYVKNTIFEANHYSVIIISFLSAIISFIILKNDILYALNNNMSVYTITRGSTSKLFTIHQIFNHISVFSLIYGLVVYLSGNEGVYIYSKKSKLITLLYIILIFTVIVYISMLGNKHELMFSGIFGILFLIVNNHKDALKKIIIMLIIIIIPLFLNDASRRITPKIAHMFTKSSSYIKNAKSIEDNNRNNDINNIDAMETIKSSSLSFLFSNEMFCAHFSMYGVLKNNLKLTYGSSIKNFIASFIPKILKPSRPEDIYTYYASQLKMVSGQGYTINHATGWYLNFGIIGIISGGFIFGLSWFVSIYFNFFEYVKKRNYYRFISIMLPMLFVANIPFMIRTGPEGYKSLIFEAIVIPLLIVSSSIWKSLKNHKHLKN
;
A
#
# COMPACT_ATOMS: atom_id res chain seq x y z
N MET A 1 -3.42 6.04 -31.95
CA MET A 1 -2.19 6.85 -32.07
C MET A 1 -2.16 8.06 -31.14
N ILE A 2 -3.15 8.97 -31.15
CA ILE A 2 -3.12 10.17 -30.29
C ILE A 2 -2.97 9.87 -28.78
N TYR A 3 -3.59 8.80 -28.27
CA TYR A 3 -3.45 8.35 -26.88
C TYR A 3 -2.00 8.09 -26.49
N TYR A 4 -1.22 7.41 -27.35
CA TYR A 4 0.18 7.13 -27.10
C TYR A 4 1.06 8.37 -27.18
N ILE A 5 0.75 9.31 -28.07
CA ILE A 5 1.46 10.59 -28.14
C ILE A 5 1.31 11.34 -26.82
N VAL A 6 0.08 11.44 -26.31
CA VAL A 6 -0.19 12.09 -25.01
C VAL A 6 0.51 11.34 -23.87
N LEU A 7 0.42 10.00 -23.82
CA LEU A 7 1.07 9.21 -22.79
C LEU A 7 2.59 9.34 -22.82
N LEU A 8 3.21 9.32 -24.00
CA LEU A 8 4.65 9.49 -24.18
C LEU A 8 5.10 10.89 -23.75
N PHE A 9 4.39 11.93 -24.19
CA PHE A 9 4.67 13.31 -23.80
C PHE A 9 4.58 13.48 -22.29
N SER A 10 3.50 12.98 -21.67
CA SER A 10 3.32 13.00 -20.22
C SER A 10 4.43 12.23 -19.50
N LEU A 11 4.81 11.04 -19.98
CA LEU A 11 5.90 10.25 -19.40
C LEU A 11 7.23 11.02 -19.42
N VAL A 12 7.60 11.58 -20.57
CA VAL A 12 8.84 12.35 -20.73
C VAL A 12 8.85 13.55 -19.78
N LEU A 13 7.75 14.30 -19.70
CA LEU A 13 7.65 15.45 -18.82
C LEU A 13 7.71 15.07 -17.33
N ILE A 14 7.02 13.99 -16.93
CA ILE A 14 7.04 13.45 -15.57
C ILE A 14 8.44 12.94 -15.21
N CYS A 15 9.13 12.25 -16.11
CA CYS A 15 10.51 11.79 -15.90
C CYS A 15 11.47 12.97 -15.76
N PHE A 16 11.35 13.99 -16.62
CA PHE A 16 12.17 15.20 -16.56
C PHE A 16 11.99 15.99 -15.26
N LEU A 17 10.75 16.17 -14.81
CA LEU A 17 10.47 16.83 -13.54
C LEU A 17 10.94 16.00 -12.34
N THR A 18 10.74 14.67 -12.36
CA THR A 18 11.28 13.76 -11.35
C THR A 18 12.80 13.88 -11.26
N TYR A 19 13.50 13.90 -12.40
CA TYR A 19 14.95 14.08 -12.45
C TYR A 19 15.38 15.42 -11.85
N LYS A 20 14.68 16.52 -12.18
CA LYS A 20 14.96 17.84 -11.59
C LYS A 20 14.79 17.86 -10.08
N ILE A 21 13.74 17.24 -9.55
CA ILE A 21 13.50 17.18 -8.10
C ILE A 21 14.57 16.30 -7.44
N TRP A 22 14.85 15.12 -8.00
CA TRP A 22 15.87 14.21 -7.50
C TRP A 22 17.27 14.85 -7.48
N ARG A 23 17.63 15.64 -8.49
CA ARG A 23 18.90 16.38 -8.52
C ARG A 23 19.02 17.42 -7.40
N LEU A 24 17.90 17.96 -6.91
CA LEU A 24 17.88 18.90 -5.79
C LEU A 24 17.95 18.18 -4.44
N THR A 25 17.28 17.05 -4.30
CA THR A 25 17.16 16.34 -3.01
C THR A 25 18.22 15.27 -2.79
N ASN A 26 18.73 14.67 -3.87
CA ASN A 26 19.51 13.43 -3.88
C ASN A 26 18.85 12.27 -3.11
N ASP A 27 17.51 12.26 -3.04
CA ASP A 27 16.72 11.28 -2.30
C ASP A 27 16.03 10.29 -3.26
N LEU A 28 16.38 9.01 -3.14
CA LEU A 28 15.79 7.93 -3.94
C LEU A 28 14.28 7.75 -3.68
N SER A 29 13.78 8.17 -2.53
CA SER A 29 12.35 8.15 -2.21
C SER A 29 11.53 8.95 -3.23
N ILE A 30 12.10 9.99 -3.84
CA ILE A 30 11.48 10.78 -4.91
C ILE A 30 11.23 9.93 -6.16
N ILE A 31 12.25 9.20 -6.62
CA ILE A 31 12.17 8.38 -7.83
C ILE A 31 11.17 7.24 -7.61
N VAL A 32 11.26 6.57 -6.47
CA VAL A 32 10.33 5.50 -6.11
C VAL A 32 8.90 6.05 -6.00
N GLY A 33 8.71 7.16 -5.30
CA GLY A 33 7.39 7.76 -5.12
C GLY A 33 6.71 8.15 -6.43
N PHE A 34 7.41 8.81 -7.36
CA PHE A 34 6.82 9.16 -8.66
C PHE A 34 6.61 7.95 -9.57
N SER A 35 7.47 6.93 -9.47
CA SER A 35 7.26 5.65 -10.17
C SER A 35 5.98 4.96 -9.70
N LEU A 36 5.77 4.88 -8.37
CA LEU A 36 4.53 4.35 -7.79
C LEU A 36 3.34 5.21 -8.24
N LEU A 37 3.48 6.54 -8.19
CA LEU A 37 2.41 7.46 -8.57
C LEU A 37 1.97 7.27 -10.02
N TYR A 38 2.94 7.15 -10.92
CA TYR A 38 2.69 6.85 -12.33
C TYR A 38 2.05 5.48 -12.52
N TYR A 39 2.52 4.45 -11.82
CA TYR A 39 2.03 3.08 -11.95
C TYR A 39 0.51 2.97 -11.67
N TRP A 40 0.03 3.47 -10.53
CA TRP A 40 -1.41 3.40 -10.19
C TRP A 40 -2.29 4.46 -10.86
N THR A 41 -1.72 5.35 -11.69
CA THR A 41 -2.48 6.44 -12.33
C THR A 41 -2.50 6.33 -13.85
N LEU A 42 -1.35 6.08 -14.50
CA LEU A 42 -1.18 6.13 -15.95
C LEU A 42 -0.66 4.83 -16.58
N ALA A 43 0.06 3.96 -15.84
CA ALA A 43 0.65 2.77 -16.45
C ALA A 43 -0.40 1.85 -17.10
N GLY A 44 -1.57 1.69 -16.47
CA GLY A 44 -2.68 0.91 -17.04
C GLY A 44 -3.18 1.42 -18.39
N ALA A 45 -3.00 2.71 -18.70
CA ALA A 45 -3.42 3.28 -19.98
C ALA A 45 -2.62 2.73 -21.16
N TRP A 46 -1.33 2.43 -20.99
CA TRP A 46 -0.50 1.86 -22.05
C TRP A 46 -1.04 0.50 -22.51
N PHE A 47 -1.35 -0.35 -21.53
CA PHE A 47 -1.87 -1.69 -21.77
C PHE A 47 -3.30 -1.67 -22.29
N PHE A 48 -4.17 -0.84 -21.71
CA PHE A 48 -5.56 -0.72 -22.16
C PHE A 48 -5.66 -0.18 -23.60
N VAL A 49 -4.92 0.88 -23.94
CA VAL A 49 -4.92 1.43 -25.31
C VAL A 49 -4.39 0.39 -26.30
N GLY A 50 -3.32 -0.33 -25.95
CA GLY A 50 -2.75 -1.35 -26.83
C GLY A 50 -3.71 -2.49 -27.08
N ASP A 51 -4.33 -2.97 -26.02
CA ASP A 51 -5.27 -4.07 -26.08
C ASP A 51 -6.54 -3.72 -26.88
N GLN A 52 -7.12 -2.55 -26.66
CA GLN A 52 -8.27 -2.07 -27.43
C GLN A 52 -7.95 -1.86 -28.92
N LEU A 53 -6.73 -1.45 -29.27
CA LEU A 53 -6.31 -1.30 -30.67
C LEU A 53 -6.03 -2.64 -31.36
N LEU A 54 -5.64 -3.66 -30.60
CA LEU A 54 -5.35 -5.00 -31.11
C LEU A 54 -6.58 -5.91 -31.15
N GLY A 55 -7.76 -5.45 -30.74
CA GLY A 55 -8.99 -6.24 -30.75
C GLY A 55 -9.16 -7.14 -29.52
N GLU A 56 -8.71 -6.70 -28.34
CA GLU A 56 -8.88 -7.38 -27.05
C GLU A 56 -8.15 -8.73 -26.90
N ILE A 57 -7.09 -8.96 -27.68
CA ILE A 57 -6.23 -10.17 -27.61
C ILE A 57 -5.48 -10.25 -26.27
N GLY A 58 -5.36 -9.14 -25.55
CA GLY A 58 -4.72 -9.04 -24.24
C GLY A 58 -5.28 -9.98 -23.18
N LYS A 59 -6.54 -10.42 -23.33
CA LYS A 59 -7.13 -11.48 -22.51
C LYS A 59 -6.30 -12.77 -22.55
N ASP A 60 -5.74 -13.11 -23.71
CA ASP A 60 -4.92 -14.31 -23.94
C ASP A 60 -3.50 -14.15 -23.36
N TYR A 61 -3.08 -12.89 -23.12
CA TYR A 61 -1.78 -12.54 -22.52
C TYR A 61 -1.88 -12.20 -21.02
N GLY A 62 -3.01 -12.50 -20.37
CA GLY A 62 -3.18 -12.36 -18.92
C GLY A 62 -3.68 -10.99 -18.45
N LEU A 63 -4.26 -10.16 -19.34
CA LEU A 63 -4.98 -8.96 -18.94
C LEU A 63 -6.37 -9.33 -18.41
N HIS A 64 -6.60 -9.12 -17.11
CA HIS A 64 -7.81 -9.56 -16.43
C HIS A 64 -8.87 -8.45 -16.22
N TYR A 65 -8.68 -7.27 -16.82
CA TYR A 65 -9.56 -6.13 -16.59
C TYR A 65 -10.93 -6.25 -17.30
N HIS A 66 -11.11 -7.14 -18.30
CA HIS A 66 -12.39 -7.29 -19.00
C HIS A 66 -13.57 -7.66 -18.08
N TYR A 67 -13.30 -8.42 -17.02
CA TYR A 67 -14.30 -8.72 -16.00
C TYR A 67 -14.76 -7.45 -15.26
N LEU A 68 -13.86 -6.49 -15.03
CA LEU A 68 -14.18 -5.21 -14.42
C LEU A 68 -15.10 -4.39 -15.30
N LEU A 69 -14.87 -4.39 -16.62
CA LEU A 69 -15.73 -3.67 -17.58
C LEU A 69 -17.18 -4.17 -17.53
N LYS A 70 -17.39 -5.47 -17.35
CA LYS A 70 -18.73 -6.07 -17.20
C LYS A 70 -19.43 -5.66 -15.91
N LYS A 71 -18.67 -5.38 -14.84
CA LYS A 71 -19.22 -5.08 -13.53
C LYS A 71 -19.29 -3.60 -13.18
N MET A 72 -18.48 -2.77 -13.83
CA MET A 72 -18.44 -1.32 -13.63
C MET A 72 -19.22 -0.63 -14.76
N PHE A 73 -18.58 -0.49 -15.91
CA PHE A 73 -19.09 0.12 -17.13
C PHE A 73 -18.11 -0.19 -18.25
N LEU A 74 -18.60 -0.15 -19.49
CA LEU A 74 -17.76 -0.30 -20.68
C LEU A 74 -16.90 0.95 -20.87
N VAL A 75 -15.59 0.73 -21.00
CA VAL A 75 -14.62 1.78 -21.31
C VAL A 75 -14.26 1.66 -22.78
N SER A 76 -14.30 2.77 -23.51
CA SER A 76 -13.99 2.82 -24.94
C SER A 76 -12.94 3.89 -25.20
N LEU A 77 -12.14 3.70 -26.26
CA LEU A 77 -11.20 4.71 -26.73
C LEU A 77 -11.95 5.86 -27.41
N ASP A 78 -12.44 6.80 -26.61
CA ASP A 78 -13.14 8.00 -27.07
C ASP A 78 -12.48 9.29 -26.51
N LYS A 79 -13.13 10.44 -26.74
CA LYS A 79 -12.68 11.74 -26.25
C LYS A 79 -12.62 11.83 -24.71
N TYR A 80 -13.50 11.12 -24.01
CA TYR A 80 -13.55 11.13 -22.54
C TYR A 80 -12.39 10.32 -21.95
N TYR A 81 -12.01 9.23 -22.62
CA TYR A 81 -10.83 8.47 -22.23
C TYR A 81 -9.54 9.26 -22.45
N LEU A 82 -9.42 9.94 -23.60
CA LEU A 82 -8.29 10.83 -23.86
C LEU A 82 -8.20 11.93 -22.80
N TYR A 83 -9.33 12.56 -22.48
CA TYR A 83 -9.39 13.61 -21.46
C TYR A 83 -9.04 13.09 -20.06
N SER A 84 -9.39 11.85 -19.73
CA SER A 84 -8.98 11.20 -18.48
C SER A 84 -7.47 11.10 -18.36
N ILE A 85 -6.77 10.67 -19.43
CA ILE A 85 -5.30 10.60 -19.46
C ILE A 85 -4.69 11.98 -19.24
N VAL A 86 -5.24 13.02 -19.88
CA VAL A 86 -4.77 14.40 -19.72
C VAL A 86 -4.93 14.89 -18.28
N LEU A 87 -6.11 14.71 -17.67
CA LEU A 87 -6.37 15.14 -16.30
C LEU A 87 -5.48 14.41 -15.28
N TYR A 88 -5.27 13.11 -15.47
CA TYR A 88 -4.34 12.35 -14.66
C TYR A 88 -2.90 12.84 -14.82
N SER A 89 -2.45 13.08 -16.05
CA SER A 89 -1.11 13.62 -16.31
C SER A 89 -0.91 14.98 -15.64
N LEU A 90 -1.90 15.88 -15.79
CA LEU A 90 -1.92 17.19 -15.15
C LEU A 90 -1.80 17.07 -13.63
N PHE A 91 -2.53 16.14 -13.01
CA PHE A 91 -2.47 15.91 -11.56
C PHE A 91 -1.04 15.56 -11.10
N ILE A 92 -0.35 14.61 -11.76
CA ILE A 92 1.03 14.24 -11.42
C ILE A 92 1.98 15.42 -11.61
N ILE A 93 1.87 16.12 -12.73
CA ILE A 93 2.72 17.27 -13.06
C ILE A 93 2.56 18.38 -12.02
N LEU A 94 1.33 18.65 -11.55
CA LEU A 94 1.09 19.65 -10.51
C LEU A 94 1.73 19.29 -9.17
N ILE A 95 1.73 18.01 -8.80
CA ILE A 95 2.45 17.52 -7.61
C ILE A 95 3.95 17.82 -7.74
N GLN A 96 4.52 17.48 -8.89
CA GLN A 96 5.94 17.70 -9.19
C GLN A 96 6.30 19.18 -9.20
N LEU A 97 5.49 20.02 -9.86
CA LEU A 97 5.72 21.46 -9.92
C LEU A 97 5.62 22.09 -8.53
N THR A 98 4.61 21.73 -7.74
CA THR A 98 4.47 22.22 -6.36
C THR A 98 5.69 21.86 -5.53
N LEU A 99 6.12 20.60 -5.57
CA LEU A 99 7.30 20.13 -4.84
C LEU A 99 8.58 20.86 -5.30
N LEU A 100 8.79 20.98 -6.61
CA LEU A 100 9.95 21.64 -7.20
C LEU A 100 10.01 23.14 -6.83
N LEU A 101 8.88 23.84 -6.89
CA LEU A 101 8.79 25.26 -6.55
C LEU A 101 9.09 25.49 -5.08
N LEU A 102 8.51 24.70 -4.17
CA LEU A 102 8.72 24.84 -2.73
C LEU A 102 10.16 24.50 -2.32
N LEU A 103 10.76 23.46 -2.90
CA LEU A 103 12.17 23.09 -2.65
C LEU A 103 13.13 24.20 -3.11
N LYS A 104 12.88 24.80 -4.28
CA LYS A 104 13.69 25.91 -4.79
C LYS A 104 13.50 27.17 -3.95
N TYR A 105 12.26 27.52 -3.61
CA TYR A 105 11.95 28.70 -2.80
C TYR A 105 12.65 28.66 -1.44
N LYS A 106 12.65 27.49 -0.79
CA LYS A 106 13.33 27.29 0.49
C LYS A 106 14.84 27.04 0.37
N LYS A 107 15.41 27.12 -0.84
CA LYS A 107 16.84 26.87 -1.12
C LYS A 107 17.31 25.58 -0.47
N TYR A 108 16.62 24.47 -0.73
CA TYR A 108 16.96 23.16 -0.16
C TYR A 108 18.45 22.86 -0.35
N LYS A 109 19.13 22.54 0.75
CA LYS A 109 20.53 22.11 0.75
C LYS A 109 20.59 20.68 1.23
N ILE A 110 21.31 19.84 0.50
CA ILE A 110 21.60 18.46 0.91
C ILE A 110 22.29 18.51 2.29
N PRO A 111 21.80 17.76 3.30
CA PRO A 111 22.44 17.73 4.61
C PRO A 111 23.91 17.27 4.49
N SER A 112 24.83 17.92 5.21
CA SER A 112 26.25 17.55 5.17
C SER A 112 26.48 16.17 5.84
N PRO A 113 27.37 15.31 5.29
CA PRO A 113 27.63 13.97 5.84
C PRO A 113 28.14 13.97 7.29
N SER A 114 28.83 15.04 7.70
CA SER A 114 29.35 15.24 9.07
C SER A 114 28.25 15.27 10.13
N TYR A 115 27.01 15.62 9.76
CA TYR A 115 25.87 15.64 10.68
C TYR A 115 25.32 14.23 10.98
N VAL A 116 25.47 13.29 10.05
CA VAL A 116 24.98 11.91 10.16
C VAL A 116 25.78 11.09 11.19
N LYS A 117 27.07 11.40 11.38
CA LYS A 117 27.95 10.72 12.34
C LYS A 117 27.49 10.83 13.81
N ASN A 118 26.67 11.82 14.16
CA ASN A 118 26.28 12.10 15.55
C ASN A 118 24.89 11.56 15.94
N THR A 119 24.21 10.81 15.07
CA THR A 119 22.83 10.35 15.31
C THR A 119 22.72 8.85 15.17
N ILE A 120 23.03 8.14 16.25
CA ILE A 120 22.98 6.69 16.29
C ILE A 120 21.98 6.29 17.38
N PHE A 121 20.87 5.67 17.00
CA PHE A 121 19.87 5.13 17.91
C PHE A 121 20.07 3.62 18.07
N GLU A 122 20.19 3.15 19.32
CA GLU A 122 20.14 1.72 19.61
C GLU A 122 18.67 1.25 19.64
N ALA A 123 18.34 0.26 18.81
CA ALA A 123 17.03 -0.34 18.77
C ALA A 123 16.92 -1.60 19.65
N ASN A 124 15.83 -1.68 20.41
CA ASN A 124 15.43 -2.87 21.14
C ASN A 124 14.55 -3.78 20.27
N HIS A 125 15.06 -4.95 19.89
CA HIS A 125 14.30 -5.91 19.10
C HIS A 125 13.09 -6.49 19.85
N TYR A 126 13.20 -6.68 21.16
CA TYR A 126 12.13 -7.32 21.94
C TYR A 126 10.84 -6.52 21.92
N SER A 127 10.91 -5.18 22.00
CA SER A 127 9.69 -4.35 21.96
C SER A 127 8.95 -4.51 20.63
N VAL A 128 9.68 -4.53 19.52
CA VAL A 128 9.08 -4.63 18.18
C VAL A 128 8.51 -6.02 17.92
N ILE A 129 9.21 -7.07 18.37
CA ILE A 129 8.73 -8.46 18.28
C ILE A 129 7.46 -8.66 19.11
N ILE A 130 7.45 -8.17 20.36
CA ILE A 130 6.27 -8.26 21.24
C ILE A 130 5.08 -7.51 20.65
N ILE A 131 5.28 -6.28 20.18
CA ILE A 131 4.23 -5.48 19.53
C ILE A 131 3.69 -6.22 18.30
N SER A 132 4.57 -6.77 17.46
CA SER A 132 4.15 -7.48 16.26
C SER A 132 3.32 -8.72 16.58
N PHE A 133 3.78 -9.54 17.53
CA PHE A 133 3.14 -10.79 17.93
C PHE A 133 1.80 -10.55 18.63
N LEU A 134 1.75 -9.66 19.62
CA LEU A 134 0.50 -9.34 20.32
C LEU A 134 -0.53 -8.73 19.37
N SER A 135 -0.10 -7.89 18.43
CA SER A 135 -1.01 -7.32 17.42
C SER A 135 -1.59 -8.39 16.49
N ALA A 136 -0.78 -9.36 16.04
CA ALA A 136 -1.26 -10.50 15.27
C ALA A 136 -2.29 -11.34 16.06
N ILE A 137 -2.03 -11.59 17.35
CA ILE A 137 -2.95 -12.34 18.21
C ILE A 137 -4.27 -11.60 18.40
N ILE A 138 -4.24 -10.30 18.74
CA ILE A 138 -5.45 -9.50 18.94
C ILE A 138 -6.27 -9.47 17.64
N SER A 139 -5.58 -9.26 16.52
CA SER A 139 -6.15 -9.31 15.19
C SER A 139 -6.85 -10.65 14.90
N PHE A 140 -6.20 -11.77 15.24
CA PHE A 140 -6.76 -13.12 15.10
C PHE A 140 -7.97 -13.35 15.99
N ILE A 141 -7.93 -12.94 17.25
CA ILE A 141 -9.03 -13.09 18.21
C ILE A 141 -10.29 -12.39 17.70
N ILE A 142 -10.15 -11.18 17.15
CA ILE A 142 -11.28 -10.40 16.61
C ILE A 142 -11.99 -11.15 15.47
N LEU A 143 -11.23 -11.82 14.59
CA LEU A 143 -11.77 -12.55 13.43
C LEU A 143 -11.91 -14.06 13.64
N LYS A 144 -11.64 -14.57 14.84
CA LYS A 144 -11.58 -16.02 15.10
C LYS A 144 -12.82 -16.74 14.59
N ASN A 145 -13.99 -16.20 14.86
CA ASN A 145 -15.26 -16.82 14.47
C ASN A 145 -15.44 -16.83 12.95
N ASP A 146 -15.12 -15.72 12.27
CA ASP A 146 -15.22 -15.59 10.81
C ASP A 146 -14.22 -16.53 10.11
N ILE A 147 -13.01 -16.66 10.66
CA ILE A 147 -11.97 -17.57 10.17
C ILE A 147 -12.44 -19.02 10.34
N LEU A 148 -12.87 -19.41 11.54
CA LEU A 148 -13.34 -20.78 11.80
C LEU A 148 -14.55 -21.14 10.93
N TYR A 149 -15.49 -20.20 10.76
CA TYR A 149 -16.63 -20.37 9.86
C TYR A 149 -16.19 -20.60 8.41
N ALA A 150 -15.25 -19.79 7.90
CA ALA A 150 -14.72 -19.96 6.54
C ALA A 150 -14.04 -21.33 6.36
N LEU A 151 -13.22 -21.74 7.32
CA LEU A 151 -12.50 -23.02 7.27
C LEU A 151 -13.47 -24.21 7.34
N ASN A 152 -14.47 -24.19 8.21
CA ASN A 152 -15.45 -25.26 8.35
C ASN A 152 -16.31 -25.46 7.08
N ASN A 153 -16.53 -24.40 6.31
CA ASN A 153 -17.34 -24.45 5.10
C ASN A 153 -16.51 -24.52 3.80
N ASN A 154 -15.19 -24.79 3.87
CA ASN A 154 -14.29 -24.78 2.71
C ASN A 154 -14.33 -23.47 1.90
N MET A 155 -14.66 -22.35 2.55
CA MET A 155 -14.74 -21.04 1.92
C MET A 155 -13.45 -20.25 2.12
N SER A 156 -13.16 -19.33 1.21
CA SER A 156 -12.00 -18.44 1.37
C SER A 156 -12.23 -17.49 2.55
N VAL A 157 -11.28 -17.45 3.48
CA VAL A 157 -11.27 -16.52 4.63
C VAL A 157 -11.42 -15.07 4.17
N TYR A 158 -10.75 -14.70 3.07
CA TYR A 158 -10.86 -13.38 2.46
C TYR A 158 -12.31 -13.00 2.10
N THR A 159 -13.06 -13.92 1.50
CA THR A 159 -14.45 -13.66 1.06
C THR A 159 -15.37 -13.43 2.25
N ILE A 160 -15.24 -14.24 3.31
CA ILE A 160 -16.06 -14.11 4.52
C ILE A 160 -15.72 -12.83 5.29
N THR A 161 -14.42 -12.58 5.51
CA THR A 161 -13.95 -11.41 6.26
C THR A 161 -14.26 -10.09 5.56
N ARG A 162 -14.25 -10.05 4.21
CA ARG A 162 -14.71 -8.88 3.43
C ARG A 162 -16.20 -8.59 3.57
N GLY A 163 -17.01 -9.61 3.82
CA GLY A 163 -18.45 -9.49 4.07
C GLY A 163 -18.79 -9.34 5.56
N SER A 164 -17.79 -9.32 6.46
CA SER A 164 -18.01 -9.32 7.90
C SER A 164 -18.73 -8.04 8.35
N THR A 165 -19.80 -8.21 9.10
CA THR A 165 -20.55 -7.13 9.77
C THR A 165 -19.98 -6.80 11.15
N SER A 166 -18.83 -7.38 11.52
CA SER A 166 -18.20 -7.16 12.82
C SER A 166 -17.91 -5.69 13.06
N LYS A 167 -18.43 -5.16 14.18
CA LYS A 167 -18.19 -3.78 14.63
C LYS A 167 -16.69 -3.49 14.86
N LEU A 168 -15.87 -4.53 15.05
CA LEU A 168 -14.44 -4.44 15.37
C LEU A 168 -13.54 -4.65 14.13
N PHE A 169 -14.09 -4.76 12.92
CA PHE A 169 -13.32 -5.02 11.71
C PHE A 169 -12.22 -3.98 11.47
N THR A 170 -12.51 -2.69 11.66
CA THR A 170 -11.51 -1.62 11.53
C THR A 170 -10.38 -1.74 12.55
N ILE A 171 -10.67 -2.23 13.76
CA ILE A 171 -9.66 -2.43 14.81
C ILE A 171 -8.72 -3.57 14.41
N HIS A 172 -9.27 -4.67 13.88
CA HIS A 172 -8.48 -5.76 13.31
C HIS A 172 -7.53 -5.28 12.21
N GLN A 173 -8.00 -4.43 11.28
CA GLN A 173 -7.15 -3.86 10.21
C GLN A 173 -5.96 -3.05 10.78
N ILE A 174 -6.21 -2.23 11.79
CA ILE A 174 -5.15 -1.46 12.47
C ILE A 174 -4.13 -2.39 13.12
N PHE A 175 -4.56 -3.47 13.78
CA PHE A 175 -3.65 -4.43 14.40
C PHE A 175 -2.84 -5.25 13.37
N ASN A 176 -3.42 -5.58 12.21
CA ASN A 176 -2.65 -6.14 11.10
C ASN A 176 -1.55 -5.20 10.64
N HIS A 177 -1.89 -3.92 10.44
CA HIS A 177 -0.95 -2.90 10.03
C HIS A 177 0.19 -2.74 11.04
N ILE A 178 -0.14 -2.65 12.34
CA ILE A 178 0.86 -2.61 13.42
C ILE A 178 1.74 -3.86 13.39
N SER A 179 1.14 -5.05 13.21
CA SER A 179 1.88 -6.31 13.22
C SER A 179 2.91 -6.39 12.09
N VAL A 180 2.47 -6.14 10.86
CA VAL A 180 3.32 -6.23 9.66
C VAL A 180 4.37 -5.13 9.65
N PHE A 181 3.99 -3.90 9.98
CA PHE A 181 4.95 -2.80 10.02
C PHE A 181 6.04 -3.05 11.07
N SER A 182 5.66 -3.49 12.27
CA SER A 182 6.61 -3.85 13.33
C SER A 182 7.57 -4.96 12.87
N LEU A 183 7.05 -6.03 12.27
CA LEU A 183 7.86 -7.12 11.74
C LEU A 183 8.89 -6.60 10.73
N ILE A 184 8.44 -5.88 9.71
CA ILE A 184 9.31 -5.41 8.62
C ILE A 184 10.33 -4.37 9.10
N TYR A 185 9.91 -3.39 9.91
CA TYR A 185 10.83 -2.42 10.52
C TYR A 185 11.89 -3.13 11.36
N GLY A 186 11.47 -4.06 12.23
CA GLY A 186 12.38 -4.83 13.07
C GLY A 186 13.38 -5.66 12.27
N LEU A 187 12.94 -6.29 11.18
CA LEU A 187 13.79 -7.03 10.25
C LEU A 187 14.80 -6.15 9.55
N VAL A 188 14.40 -4.97 9.06
CA VAL A 188 15.33 -4.04 8.40
C VAL A 188 16.42 -3.56 9.35
N VAL A 189 16.05 -3.25 10.60
CA VAL A 189 17.03 -2.91 11.65
C VAL A 189 17.92 -4.11 11.96
N TYR A 190 17.37 -5.32 12.07
CA TYR A 190 18.14 -6.54 12.30
C TYR A 190 19.14 -6.83 11.17
N LEU A 191 18.73 -6.65 9.91
CA LEU A 191 19.59 -6.81 8.73
C LEU A 191 20.68 -5.75 8.68
N SER A 192 20.38 -4.51 9.11
CA SER A 192 21.36 -3.42 9.24
C SER A 192 22.40 -3.74 10.33
N GLY A 193 21.97 -4.33 11.46
CA GLY A 193 22.84 -4.75 12.55
C GLY A 193 23.70 -3.61 13.10
N ASN A 194 24.97 -3.90 13.39
CA ASN A 194 25.92 -2.90 13.92
C ASN A 194 26.37 -1.87 12.87
N GLU A 195 26.05 -2.08 11.59
CA GLU A 195 26.44 -1.19 10.48
C GLU A 195 25.39 -0.10 10.21
N GLY A 196 24.32 -0.06 11.00
CA GLY A 196 23.23 0.91 10.88
C GLY A 196 23.71 2.35 11.06
N VAL A 197 23.43 3.19 10.06
CA VAL A 197 23.84 4.61 10.03
C VAL A 197 23.05 5.45 11.01
N TYR A 198 21.73 5.27 11.03
CA TYR A 198 20.82 6.01 11.90
C TYR A 198 20.33 5.16 13.06
N ILE A 199 19.98 3.90 12.79
CA ILE A 199 19.50 2.95 13.78
C ILE A 199 20.32 1.66 13.66
N TYR A 200 21.02 1.31 14.75
CA TYR A 200 21.79 0.08 14.84
C TYR A 200 21.18 -0.87 15.87
N SER A 201 21.55 -2.14 15.77
CA SER A 201 21.13 -3.13 16.74
C SER A 201 22.12 -4.27 16.87
N LYS A 202 22.12 -4.89 18.06
CA LYS A 202 22.93 -6.08 18.36
C LYS A 202 22.18 -7.34 17.92
N LYS A 203 22.89 -8.22 17.22
CA LYS A 203 22.36 -9.53 16.82
C LYS A 203 22.50 -10.53 17.97
N SER A 204 21.50 -11.40 18.12
CA SER A 204 21.57 -12.57 19.00
C SER A 204 20.89 -13.78 18.33
N LYS A 205 21.31 -15.00 18.70
CA LYS A 205 20.70 -16.24 18.18
C LYS A 205 19.21 -16.33 18.52
N LEU A 206 18.84 -15.91 19.74
CA LEU A 206 17.43 -15.87 20.17
C LEU A 206 16.59 -14.90 19.32
N ILE A 207 17.11 -13.69 19.06
CA ILE A 207 16.42 -12.70 18.21
C ILE A 207 16.24 -13.25 16.79
N THR A 208 17.23 -13.98 16.27
CA THR A 208 17.16 -14.62 14.96
C THR A 208 16.01 -15.63 14.90
N LEU A 209 15.95 -16.54 15.88
CA LEU A 209 14.90 -17.55 15.98
C LEU A 209 13.50 -16.91 16.10
N LEU A 210 13.38 -15.88 16.95
CA LEU A 210 12.12 -15.15 17.13
C LEU A 210 11.65 -14.48 15.82
N TYR A 211 12.56 -13.87 15.06
CA TYR A 211 12.19 -13.31 13.75
C TYR A 211 11.78 -14.39 12.74
N ILE A 212 12.43 -15.54 12.70
CA ILE A 212 12.03 -16.64 11.80
C ILE A 212 10.60 -17.10 12.11
N ILE A 213 10.29 -17.32 13.39
CA ILE A 213 8.94 -17.72 13.84
C ILE A 213 7.93 -16.62 13.52
N LEU A 214 8.28 -15.35 13.79
CA LEU A 214 7.39 -14.22 13.58
C LEU A 214 7.12 -13.96 12.08
N ILE A 215 8.15 -14.08 11.23
CA ILE A 215 8.01 -14.06 9.76
C ILE A 215 7.00 -15.11 9.34
N PHE A 216 7.22 -16.37 9.73
CA PHE A 216 6.34 -17.46 9.31
C PHE A 216 4.89 -17.23 9.76
N THR A 217 4.68 -16.91 11.04
CA THR A 217 3.34 -16.72 11.61
C THR A 217 2.59 -15.52 11.01
N VAL A 218 3.21 -14.34 10.97
CA VAL A 218 2.55 -13.12 10.49
C VAL A 218 2.33 -13.16 8.98
N ILE A 219 3.30 -13.65 8.20
CA ILE A 219 3.18 -13.71 6.74
C ILE A 219 2.11 -14.72 6.33
N VAL A 220 2.09 -15.90 6.93
CA VAL A 220 1.04 -16.90 6.66
C VAL A 220 -0.33 -16.33 7.02
N TYR A 221 -0.45 -15.70 8.20
CA TYR A 221 -1.70 -15.10 8.65
C TYR A 221 -2.23 -14.02 7.69
N ILE A 222 -1.38 -13.08 7.28
CA ILE A 222 -1.76 -12.00 6.36
C ILE A 222 -2.07 -12.54 4.96
N SER A 223 -1.35 -13.57 4.51
CA SER A 223 -1.62 -14.24 3.23
C SER A 223 -2.97 -14.95 3.25
N MET A 224 -3.35 -15.60 4.37
CA MET A 224 -4.67 -16.20 4.55
C MET A 224 -5.79 -15.14 4.49
N LEU A 225 -5.59 -14.00 5.15
CA LEU A 225 -6.54 -12.89 5.14
C LEU A 225 -6.62 -12.17 3.82
N GLY A 226 -5.61 -12.32 2.95
CA GLY A 226 -5.57 -11.61 1.68
C GLY A 226 -5.14 -10.15 1.76
N ASN A 227 -4.55 -9.71 2.86
CA ASN A 227 -4.24 -8.31 3.10
C ASN A 227 -2.90 -7.92 2.43
N LYS A 228 -2.97 -7.52 1.14
CA LYS A 228 -1.78 -7.13 0.34
C LYS A 228 -1.26 -5.73 0.69
N HIS A 229 -2.11 -4.86 1.24
CA HIS A 229 -1.81 -3.45 1.45
C HIS A 229 -0.71 -3.25 2.50
N GLU A 230 -0.81 -3.92 3.64
CA GLU A 230 0.06 -3.81 4.81
C GLU A 230 1.46 -4.31 4.48
N LEU A 231 1.56 -5.41 3.71
CA LEU A 231 2.82 -5.94 3.19
C LEU A 231 3.47 -4.98 2.19
N MET A 232 2.69 -4.41 1.27
CA MET A 232 3.22 -3.47 0.28
C MET A 232 3.71 -2.17 0.94
N PHE A 233 2.92 -1.58 1.84
CA PHE A 233 3.31 -0.38 2.59
C PHE A 233 4.60 -0.62 3.39
N SER A 234 4.58 -1.65 4.24
CA SER A 234 5.72 -1.95 5.12
C SER A 234 6.95 -2.34 4.31
N GLY A 235 6.76 -3.04 3.19
CA GLY A 235 7.82 -3.45 2.28
C GLY A 235 8.50 -2.30 1.56
N ILE A 236 7.74 -1.37 0.98
CA ILE A 236 8.28 -0.15 0.35
C ILE A 236 9.06 0.67 1.38
N PHE A 237 8.47 0.90 2.56
CA PHE A 237 9.16 1.57 3.66
C PHE A 237 10.45 0.85 4.02
N GLY A 238 10.41 -0.47 4.20
CA GLY A 238 11.54 -1.26 4.64
C GLY A 238 12.71 -1.24 3.66
N ILE A 239 12.43 -1.30 2.36
CA ILE A 239 13.47 -1.21 1.31
C ILE A 239 14.10 0.18 1.29
N LEU A 240 13.28 1.24 1.30
CA LEU A 240 13.78 2.62 1.33
C LEU A 240 14.62 2.88 2.59
N PHE A 241 14.14 2.42 3.75
CA PHE A 241 14.85 2.59 5.00
C PHE A 241 16.14 1.79 5.05
N LEU A 242 16.17 0.58 4.49
CA LEU A 242 17.39 -0.22 4.39
C LEU A 242 18.45 0.48 3.53
N ILE A 243 18.06 1.11 2.42
CA ILE A 243 18.99 1.87 1.57
C ILE A 243 19.59 3.06 2.33
N VAL A 244 18.76 3.79 3.07
CA VAL A 244 19.17 4.98 3.82
C VAL A 244 19.99 4.62 5.06
N ASN A 245 19.67 3.50 5.72
CA ASN A 245 20.28 3.11 6.98
C ASN A 245 21.55 2.26 6.83
N ASN A 246 21.94 1.85 5.62
CA ASN A 246 23.01 0.87 5.45
C ASN A 246 23.93 1.19 4.26
N HIS A 247 25.24 1.32 4.51
CA HIS A 247 26.22 1.67 3.49
C HIS A 247 26.93 0.46 2.84
N LYS A 248 26.99 -0.70 3.51
CA LYS A 248 27.69 -1.90 3.02
C LYS A 248 26.73 -3.08 2.79
N ASP A 249 26.96 -3.82 1.70
CA ASP A 249 26.16 -4.98 1.27
C ASP A 249 24.64 -4.72 1.19
N ALA A 250 24.24 -3.47 0.93
CA ALA A 250 22.83 -3.08 0.86
C ALA A 250 22.06 -3.94 -0.15
N LEU A 251 22.67 -4.25 -1.31
CA LEU A 251 22.03 -5.04 -2.37
C LEU A 251 21.64 -6.45 -1.91
N LYS A 252 22.51 -7.19 -1.22
CA LYS A 252 22.20 -8.52 -0.68
C LYS A 252 21.03 -8.46 0.31
N LYS A 253 21.06 -7.50 1.23
CA LYS A 253 20.02 -7.28 2.24
C LYS A 253 18.69 -6.86 1.58
N ILE A 254 18.73 -6.06 0.51
CA ILE A 254 17.56 -5.67 -0.30
C ILE A 254 16.96 -6.88 -1.00
N ILE A 255 17.78 -7.77 -1.59
CA ILE A 255 17.30 -9.00 -2.23
C ILE A 255 16.56 -9.88 -1.21
N ILE A 256 17.10 -10.03 0.00
CA ILE A 256 16.43 -10.77 1.08
C ILE A 256 15.07 -10.13 1.42
N MET A 257 15.04 -8.80 1.60
CA MET A 257 13.79 -8.08 1.85
C MET A 257 12.78 -8.24 0.72
N LEU A 258 13.22 -8.14 -0.53
CA LEU A 258 12.39 -8.35 -1.71
C LEU A 258 11.81 -9.76 -1.71
N ILE A 259 12.60 -10.79 -1.45
CA ILE A 259 12.12 -12.18 -1.34
C ILE A 259 11.02 -12.30 -0.27
N ILE A 260 11.25 -11.74 0.92
CA ILE A 260 10.30 -11.78 2.04
C ILE A 260 8.99 -11.05 1.72
N ILE A 261 9.01 -9.99 0.91
CA ILE A 261 7.82 -9.21 0.55
C ILE A 261 7.12 -9.80 -0.67
N ILE A 262 7.88 -10.14 -1.70
CA ILE A 262 7.40 -10.53 -3.03
C ILE A 262 6.81 -11.94 -3.00
N ILE A 263 7.46 -12.91 -2.34
CA ILE A 263 6.94 -14.29 -2.26
C ILE A 263 5.52 -14.32 -1.68
N PRO A 264 5.24 -13.69 -0.52
CA PRO A 264 3.88 -13.68 0.02
C PRO A 264 2.89 -12.92 -0.84
N LEU A 265 3.31 -11.84 -1.51
CA LEU A 265 2.43 -11.10 -2.42
C LEU A 265 2.02 -11.95 -3.63
N PHE A 266 2.95 -12.73 -4.20
CA PHE A 266 2.67 -13.68 -5.28
C PHE A 266 1.84 -14.87 -4.81
N LEU A 267 2.20 -15.46 -3.68
CA LEU A 267 1.51 -16.63 -3.15
C LEU A 267 0.14 -16.29 -2.57
N ASN A 268 -0.18 -15.02 -2.33
CA ASN A 268 -1.42 -14.60 -1.67
C ASN A 268 -2.67 -15.26 -2.26
N ASP A 269 -2.86 -15.19 -3.58
CA ASP A 269 -4.06 -15.75 -4.21
C ASP A 269 -4.07 -17.29 -4.23
N ALA A 270 -2.90 -17.92 -4.32
CA ALA A 270 -2.76 -19.36 -4.15
C ALA A 270 -3.05 -19.80 -2.70
N SER A 271 -2.47 -19.10 -1.72
CA SER A 271 -2.68 -19.31 -0.29
C SER A 271 -4.17 -19.19 0.07
N ARG A 272 -4.89 -18.19 -0.44
CA ARG A 272 -6.34 -18.04 -0.22
C ARG A 272 -7.16 -19.23 -0.70
N ARG A 273 -6.75 -19.88 -1.80
CA ARG A 273 -7.44 -21.05 -2.38
C ARG A 273 -7.08 -22.35 -1.68
N ILE A 274 -5.83 -22.48 -1.25
CA ILE A 274 -5.28 -23.71 -0.69
C ILE A 274 -5.56 -23.83 0.81
N THR A 275 -5.55 -22.71 1.55
CA THR A 275 -5.69 -22.70 3.02
C THR A 275 -6.93 -23.45 3.52
N PRO A 276 -8.16 -23.24 2.98
CA PRO A 276 -9.34 -23.96 3.45
C PRO A 276 -9.22 -25.48 3.20
N LYS A 277 -8.64 -25.88 2.07
CA LYS A 277 -8.44 -27.29 1.71
C LYS A 277 -7.45 -27.98 2.65
N ILE A 278 -6.33 -27.33 2.96
CA ILE A 278 -5.34 -27.84 3.92
C ILE A 278 -5.97 -27.96 5.30
N ALA A 279 -6.66 -26.92 5.77
CA ALA A 279 -7.35 -26.97 7.07
C ALA A 279 -8.36 -28.12 7.13
N HIS A 280 -9.12 -28.35 6.05
CA HIS A 280 -10.06 -29.44 5.97
C HIS A 280 -9.40 -30.83 5.92
N MET A 281 -8.19 -30.97 5.35
CA MET A 281 -7.41 -32.21 5.43
C MET A 281 -7.01 -32.52 6.88
N PHE A 282 -6.59 -31.50 7.64
CA PHE A 282 -6.25 -31.66 9.05
C PHE A 282 -7.49 -31.89 9.94
N THR A 283 -8.64 -31.30 9.64
CA THR A 283 -9.88 -31.59 10.39
C THR A 283 -10.49 -32.94 10.03
N LYS A 284 -10.45 -33.39 8.76
CA LYS A 284 -10.83 -34.77 8.38
C LYS A 284 -9.89 -35.81 9.00
N SER A 285 -8.60 -35.50 9.14
CA SER A 285 -7.66 -36.33 9.90
C SER A 285 -8.03 -36.47 11.38
N SER A 286 -8.84 -35.55 11.92
CA SER A 286 -9.37 -35.60 13.29
C SER A 286 -10.77 -36.23 13.37
N SER A 287 -11.42 -36.56 12.24
CA SER A 287 -12.78 -37.09 12.20
C SER A 287 -12.89 -38.37 11.34
N TYR A 288 -11.93 -39.28 11.52
CA TYR A 288 -12.03 -40.68 11.07
C TYR A 288 -12.17 -41.64 12.27
N ILE A 289 -13.11 -41.38 13.16
CA ILE A 289 -13.96 -42.42 13.76
C ILE A 289 -15.37 -41.83 13.95
N LYS A 290 -16.16 -41.80 12.87
CA LYS A 290 -17.57 -42.24 12.86
C LYS A 290 -18.19 -41.99 11.48
N ASN A 291 -18.33 -43.10 10.77
CA ASN A 291 -19.45 -43.45 9.90
C ASN A 291 -19.80 -42.50 8.76
N ALA A 292 -19.31 -42.80 7.56
CA ALA A 292 -20.14 -43.33 6.47
C ALA A 292 -19.35 -43.21 5.15
N LYS A 293 -18.76 -44.33 4.77
CA LYS A 293 -18.31 -44.58 3.41
C LYS A 293 -19.51 -45.19 2.68
N SER A 294 -20.33 -44.37 2.07
CA SER A 294 -21.16 -44.74 0.91
C SER A 294 -22.00 -43.54 0.46
N ILE A 295 -22.10 -43.35 -0.86
CA ILE A 295 -22.94 -42.39 -1.57
C ILE A 295 -22.32 -40.99 -1.73
N GLU A 296 -21.27 -40.90 -2.55
CA GLU A 296 -21.15 -39.88 -3.63
C GLU A 296 -19.91 -40.16 -4.52
N ASP A 297 -19.61 -41.44 -4.77
CA ASP A 297 -18.81 -41.85 -5.92
C ASP A 297 -19.78 -42.05 -7.08
N ASN A 298 -20.04 -40.96 -7.83
CA ASN A 298 -20.38 -40.93 -9.26
C ASN A 298 -20.85 -39.50 -9.61
N ASN A 299 -20.03 -38.79 -10.41
CA ASN A 299 -20.32 -37.54 -11.16
C ASN A 299 -19.48 -36.28 -10.89
N ARG A 300 -18.25 -36.38 -10.35
CA ARG A 300 -17.29 -35.24 -10.37
C ARG A 300 -15.85 -35.57 -10.72
N ASN A 301 -15.62 -36.65 -11.45
CA ASN A 301 -14.35 -36.86 -12.15
C ASN A 301 -14.57 -36.62 -13.64
N ASN A 302 -14.10 -35.47 -14.14
CA ASN A 302 -13.34 -35.44 -15.40
C ASN A 302 -12.69 -34.11 -15.83
N ASP A 303 -12.80 -32.96 -15.13
CA ASP A 303 -12.27 -31.71 -15.74
C ASP A 303 -11.32 -30.79 -14.92
N ILE A 304 -10.84 -31.13 -13.72
CA ILE A 304 -10.05 -30.13 -12.94
C ILE A 304 -8.82 -30.70 -12.19
N ASN A 305 -8.05 -31.59 -12.80
CA ASN A 305 -6.80 -32.08 -12.18
C ASN A 305 -5.51 -31.84 -12.97
N ASN A 306 -5.55 -31.21 -14.14
CA ASN A 306 -4.34 -30.81 -14.87
C ASN A 306 -4.37 -29.32 -15.19
N ILE A 307 -4.36 -28.46 -14.15
CA ILE A 307 -3.82 -27.13 -14.34
C ILE A 307 -2.36 -27.26 -13.92
N ASP A 308 -1.47 -27.28 -14.92
CA ASP A 308 -0.03 -27.34 -14.71
C ASP A 308 0.34 -26.30 -13.64
N ALA A 309 1.07 -26.73 -12.61
CA ALA A 309 1.61 -25.81 -11.59
C ALA A 309 2.37 -24.66 -12.27
N MET A 310 3.01 -24.94 -13.41
CA MET A 310 3.68 -23.96 -14.28
C MET A 310 2.71 -22.94 -14.91
N GLU A 311 1.52 -23.36 -15.35
CA GLU A 311 0.49 -22.48 -15.92
C GLU A 311 -0.20 -21.65 -14.83
N THR A 312 -0.38 -22.21 -13.64
CA THR A 312 -0.83 -21.48 -12.44
C THR A 312 0.21 -20.43 -12.01
N ILE A 313 1.51 -20.75 -12.07
CA ILE A 313 2.60 -19.82 -11.74
C ILE A 313 2.78 -18.74 -12.81
N LYS A 314 2.66 -19.09 -14.11
CA LYS A 314 2.68 -18.12 -15.22
C LYS A 314 1.49 -17.15 -15.17
N SER A 315 0.27 -17.65 -14.98
CA SER A 315 -0.91 -16.80 -14.80
C SER A 315 -0.84 -15.96 -13.52
N SER A 316 -0.26 -16.47 -12.42
CA SER A 316 -0.06 -15.71 -11.18
C SER A 316 1.03 -14.62 -11.28
N SER A 317 2.10 -14.87 -12.04
CA SER A 317 3.21 -13.92 -12.21
C SER A 317 2.84 -12.73 -13.09
N LEU A 318 2.15 -12.99 -14.21
CA LEU A 318 1.61 -11.93 -15.08
C LEU A 318 0.43 -11.19 -14.44
N SER A 319 -0.45 -11.87 -13.70
CA SER A 319 -1.58 -11.20 -13.01
C SER A 319 -1.16 -10.31 -11.84
N PHE A 320 0.01 -10.54 -11.22
CA PHE A 320 0.57 -9.62 -10.24
C PHE A 320 1.07 -8.31 -10.89
N LEU A 321 1.81 -8.43 -12.00
CA LEU A 321 2.30 -7.28 -12.78
C LEU A 321 1.13 -6.51 -13.44
N PHE A 322 0.08 -7.22 -13.85
CA PHE A 322 -1.16 -6.66 -14.39
C PHE A 322 -2.31 -6.74 -13.40
N SER A 323 -2.03 -6.38 -12.14
CA SER A 323 -3.06 -6.35 -11.12
C SER A 323 -4.26 -5.52 -11.58
N ASN A 324 -5.47 -6.09 -11.43
CA ASN A 324 -6.74 -5.41 -11.69
C ASN A 324 -6.85 -4.05 -11.00
N GLU A 325 -6.13 -3.86 -9.89
CA GLU A 325 -6.07 -2.59 -9.17
C GLU A 325 -5.48 -1.44 -9.99
N MET A 326 -4.56 -1.72 -10.91
CA MET A 326 -3.99 -0.73 -11.84
C MET A 326 -5.06 -0.16 -12.77
N PHE A 327 -6.04 -0.97 -13.16
CA PHE A 327 -7.11 -0.60 -14.08
C PHE A 327 -8.33 0.01 -13.35
N CYS A 328 -8.73 -0.56 -12.20
CA CYS A 328 -9.89 -0.09 -11.42
C CYS A 328 -9.83 1.42 -11.12
N ALA A 329 -8.73 1.87 -10.51
CA ALA A 329 -8.56 3.27 -10.17
C ALA A 329 -8.47 4.12 -11.45
N HIS A 330 -7.71 3.65 -12.45
CA HIS A 330 -7.52 4.36 -13.72
C HIS A 330 -8.85 4.63 -14.45
N PHE A 331 -9.77 3.67 -14.54
CA PHE A 331 -11.04 3.86 -15.24
C PHE A 331 -12.01 4.83 -14.54
N SER A 332 -11.76 5.19 -13.28
CA SER A 332 -12.69 6.02 -12.52
C SER A 332 -12.97 7.40 -13.14
N MET A 333 -11.95 8.11 -13.63
CA MET A 333 -12.14 9.42 -14.28
C MET A 333 -12.99 9.30 -15.56
N TYR A 334 -12.77 8.25 -16.35
CA TYR A 334 -13.59 8.00 -17.54
C TYR A 334 -15.05 7.81 -17.17
N GLY A 335 -15.34 6.99 -16.15
CA GLY A 335 -16.70 6.75 -15.67
C GLY A 335 -17.41 8.05 -15.27
N VAL A 336 -16.69 8.93 -14.56
CA VAL A 336 -17.20 10.26 -14.15
C VAL A 336 -17.49 11.14 -15.35
N LEU A 337 -16.55 11.24 -16.29
CA LEU A 337 -16.66 12.13 -17.45
C LEU A 337 -17.71 11.66 -18.46
N LYS A 338 -17.73 10.36 -18.77
CA LYS A 338 -18.63 9.78 -19.77
C LYS A 338 -20.10 9.86 -19.33
N ASN A 339 -20.36 9.64 -18.05
CA ASN A 339 -21.70 9.67 -17.47
C ASN A 339 -22.08 11.04 -16.88
N ASN A 340 -21.22 12.05 -17.03
CA ASN A 340 -21.44 13.42 -16.57
C ASN A 340 -21.92 13.50 -15.11
N LEU A 341 -21.21 12.83 -14.21
CA LEU A 341 -21.56 12.78 -12.78
C LEU A 341 -21.53 14.20 -12.18
N LYS A 342 -22.52 14.51 -11.34
CA LYS A 342 -22.62 15.81 -10.68
C LYS A 342 -21.47 15.98 -9.68
N LEU A 343 -21.02 17.22 -9.52
CA LEU A 343 -20.04 17.57 -8.50
C LEU A 343 -20.69 17.51 -7.11
N THR A 344 -19.93 17.08 -6.11
CA THR A 344 -20.40 16.94 -4.72
C THR A 344 -20.07 18.14 -3.84
N TYR A 345 -19.27 19.10 -4.35
CA TYR A 345 -18.91 20.34 -3.68
C TYR A 345 -18.39 20.14 -2.24
N GLY A 346 -17.42 19.24 -2.06
CA GLY A 346 -16.73 19.04 -0.79
C GLY A 346 -17.29 17.93 0.11
N SER A 347 -18.09 17.00 -0.42
CA SER A 347 -18.60 15.86 0.36
C SER A 347 -17.47 15.03 0.99
N SER A 348 -16.37 14.81 0.25
CA SER A 348 -15.17 14.13 0.77
C SER A 348 -14.57 14.81 1.98
N ILE A 349 -14.54 16.14 1.98
CA ILE A 349 -13.98 16.93 3.09
C ILE A 349 -14.87 16.81 4.31
N LYS A 350 -16.20 16.86 4.14
CA LYS A 350 -17.16 16.63 5.22
C LYS A 350 -17.03 15.22 5.79
N ASN A 351 -16.91 14.20 4.93
CA ASN A 351 -16.68 12.82 5.36
C ASN A 351 -15.34 12.70 6.13
N PHE A 352 -14.25 13.26 5.60
CA PHE A 352 -12.94 13.29 6.23
C PHE A 352 -13.02 13.86 7.65
N ILE A 353 -13.62 15.04 7.84
CA ILE A 353 -13.78 15.66 9.16
C ILE A 353 -14.63 14.77 10.08
N ALA A 354 -15.77 14.26 9.59
CA ALA A 354 -16.62 13.36 10.36
C ALA A 354 -15.93 12.04 10.74
N SER A 355 -14.94 11.61 9.95
CA SER A 355 -14.25 10.34 10.15
C SER A 355 -13.29 10.34 11.34
N PHE A 356 -12.93 11.52 11.89
CA PHE A 356 -12.17 11.63 13.15
C PHE A 356 -12.97 11.18 14.36
N ILE A 357 -14.31 11.22 14.30
CA ILE A 357 -15.18 10.71 15.35
C ILE A 357 -15.37 9.21 15.11
N PRO A 358 -14.94 8.30 16.02
CA PRO A 358 -15.09 6.85 15.87
C PRO A 358 -16.53 6.43 15.53
N LYS A 359 -16.68 5.40 14.65
CA LYS A 359 -18.01 4.88 14.26
C LYS A 359 -18.82 4.37 15.46
N ILE A 360 -18.14 3.97 16.54
CA ILE A 360 -18.76 3.55 17.80
C ILE A 360 -19.54 4.71 18.44
N LEU A 361 -19.02 5.94 18.35
CA LEU A 361 -19.65 7.13 18.90
C LEU A 361 -20.66 7.75 17.95
N LYS A 362 -20.38 7.72 16.64
CA LYS A 362 -21.28 8.24 15.61
C LYS A 362 -21.41 7.24 14.45
N PRO A 363 -22.47 6.41 14.45
CA PRO A 363 -22.65 5.35 13.45
C PRO A 363 -22.88 5.90 12.04
N SER A 364 -23.65 7.00 11.91
CA SER A 364 -23.93 7.64 10.64
C SER A 364 -22.86 8.69 10.29
N ARG A 365 -22.31 8.58 9.09
CA ARG A 365 -21.36 9.55 8.54
C ARG A 365 -21.85 10.02 7.18
N PRO A 366 -21.48 11.24 6.74
CA PRO A 366 -21.69 11.66 5.37
C PRO A 366 -21.14 10.60 4.40
N GLU A 367 -21.76 10.45 3.24
CA GLU A 367 -21.29 9.52 2.20
C GLU A 367 -19.85 9.88 1.76
N ASP A 368 -18.96 8.88 1.67
CA ASP A 368 -17.63 9.06 1.10
C ASP A 368 -17.70 9.11 -0.44
N ILE A 369 -16.62 9.56 -1.09
CA ILE A 369 -16.65 9.80 -2.53
C ILE A 369 -16.73 8.52 -3.34
N TYR A 370 -16.18 7.43 -2.81
CA TYR A 370 -16.27 6.13 -3.44
C TYR A 370 -17.71 5.62 -3.44
N THR A 371 -18.42 5.77 -2.32
CA THR A 371 -19.82 5.37 -2.18
C THR A 371 -20.71 6.21 -3.11
N TYR A 372 -20.47 7.52 -3.17
CA TYR A 372 -21.14 8.41 -4.13
C TYR A 372 -20.88 7.97 -5.57
N TYR A 373 -19.61 7.76 -5.94
CA TYR A 373 -19.22 7.31 -7.27
C TYR A 373 -19.88 5.97 -7.65
N ALA A 374 -19.85 4.99 -6.74
CA ALA A 374 -20.42 3.67 -6.97
C ALA A 374 -21.95 3.72 -7.08
N SER A 375 -22.63 4.53 -6.26
CA SER A 375 -24.09 4.67 -6.28
C SER A 375 -24.58 5.33 -7.56
N GLN A 376 -23.90 6.39 -8.03
CA GLN A 376 -24.24 7.08 -9.29
C GLN A 376 -24.07 6.18 -10.52
N LEU A 377 -23.06 5.31 -10.51
CA LEU A 377 -22.79 4.37 -11.61
C LEU A 377 -23.51 3.02 -11.47
N LYS A 378 -24.39 2.87 -10.45
CA LYS A 378 -25.11 1.62 -10.15
C LYS A 378 -24.18 0.41 -10.00
N MET A 379 -22.98 0.65 -9.49
CA MET A 379 -21.99 -0.39 -9.24
C MET A 379 -22.28 -1.09 -7.91
N VAL A 380 -22.05 -2.41 -7.85
CA VAL A 380 -22.12 -3.12 -6.58
C VAL A 380 -20.92 -2.71 -5.71
N SER A 381 -21.18 -1.97 -4.64
CA SER A 381 -20.18 -1.49 -3.70
C SER A 381 -19.42 -2.65 -3.03
N GLY A 382 -18.13 -2.47 -2.77
CA GLY A 382 -17.34 -3.43 -1.98
C GLY A 382 -16.72 -4.59 -2.76
N GLN A 383 -16.93 -4.67 -4.07
CA GLN A 383 -16.36 -5.73 -4.94
C GLN A 383 -14.91 -5.46 -5.42
N GLY A 384 -14.15 -4.62 -4.71
CA GLY A 384 -12.74 -4.37 -5.03
C GLY A 384 -12.48 -3.25 -6.05
N TYR A 385 -13.50 -2.49 -6.45
CA TYR A 385 -13.29 -1.24 -7.19
C TYR A 385 -12.71 -0.17 -6.27
N THR A 386 -11.89 0.70 -6.83
CA THR A 386 -11.31 1.85 -6.14
C THR A 386 -11.53 3.10 -7.00
N ILE A 387 -11.42 4.27 -6.38
CA ILE A 387 -11.45 5.54 -7.08
C ILE A 387 -10.05 6.13 -7.09
N ASN A 388 -9.59 6.64 -8.23
CA ASN A 388 -8.30 7.34 -8.26
C ASN A 388 -8.41 8.65 -7.48
N HIS A 389 -7.37 9.02 -6.73
CA HIS A 389 -7.34 10.24 -5.92
C HIS A 389 -7.63 11.50 -6.74
N ALA A 390 -7.09 11.59 -7.95
CA ALA A 390 -7.39 12.68 -8.87
C ALA A 390 -8.88 12.74 -9.22
N THR A 391 -9.52 11.59 -9.47
CA THR A 391 -10.97 11.50 -9.72
C THR A 391 -11.77 11.92 -8.50
N GLY A 392 -11.36 11.53 -7.30
CA GLY A 392 -12.00 11.97 -6.06
C GLY A 392 -11.97 13.49 -5.90
N TRP A 393 -10.83 14.12 -6.18
CA TRP A 393 -10.72 15.58 -6.21
C TRP A 393 -11.58 16.22 -7.30
N TYR A 394 -11.59 15.64 -8.50
CA TYR A 394 -12.43 16.12 -9.59
C TYR A 394 -13.92 16.05 -9.24
N LEU A 395 -14.41 14.98 -8.61
CA LEU A 395 -15.82 14.90 -8.22
C LEU A 395 -16.21 15.95 -7.19
N ASN A 396 -15.28 16.46 -6.38
CA ASN A 396 -15.59 17.52 -5.44
C ASN A 396 -15.68 18.89 -6.12
N PHE A 397 -14.74 19.23 -7.02
CA PHE A 397 -14.59 20.62 -7.53
C PHE A 397 -14.24 20.73 -9.02
N GLY A 398 -14.43 19.68 -9.81
CA GLY A 398 -14.06 19.62 -11.23
C GLY A 398 -12.55 19.81 -11.44
N ILE A 399 -12.19 20.59 -12.46
CA ILE A 399 -10.79 20.89 -12.80
C ILE A 399 -10.06 21.61 -11.66
N ILE A 400 -10.76 22.48 -10.93
CA ILE A 400 -10.21 23.16 -9.74
C ILE A 400 -9.83 22.12 -8.67
N GLY A 401 -10.60 21.03 -8.58
CA GLY A 401 -10.29 19.87 -7.75
C GLY A 401 -8.95 19.24 -8.12
N ILE A 402 -8.69 18.99 -9.40
CA ILE A 402 -7.41 18.44 -9.87
C ILE A 402 -6.24 19.37 -9.50
N ILE A 403 -6.42 20.68 -9.68
CA ILE A 403 -5.40 21.68 -9.36
C ILE A 403 -5.10 21.70 -7.87
N SER A 404 -6.13 21.89 -7.05
CA SER A 404 -6.02 21.93 -5.59
C SER A 404 -5.50 20.62 -5.00
N GLY A 405 -5.98 19.47 -5.49
CA GLY A 405 -5.52 18.16 -5.06
C GLY A 405 -4.05 17.92 -5.37
N GLY A 406 -3.59 18.27 -6.58
CA GLY A 406 -2.18 18.17 -6.96
C GLY A 406 -1.29 19.07 -6.11
N PHE A 407 -1.75 20.29 -5.84
CA PHE A 407 -1.07 21.22 -4.93
C PHE A 407 -0.99 20.68 -3.49
N ILE A 408 -2.10 20.22 -2.90
CA ILE A 408 -2.14 19.71 -1.52
C ILE A 408 -1.28 18.46 -1.37
N PHE A 409 -1.28 17.57 -2.35
CA PHE A 409 -0.45 16.37 -2.33
C PHE A 409 1.04 16.75 -2.44
N GLY A 410 1.40 17.65 -3.36
CA GLY A 410 2.75 18.19 -3.48
C GLY A 410 3.23 18.92 -2.21
N LEU A 411 2.35 19.68 -1.57
CA LEU A 411 2.60 20.34 -0.29
C LEU A 411 2.83 19.32 0.83
N SER A 412 2.01 18.26 0.90
CA SER A 412 2.14 17.20 1.90
C SER A 412 3.48 16.45 1.76
N TRP A 413 3.89 16.16 0.52
CA TRP A 413 5.21 15.58 0.24
C TRP A 413 6.34 16.56 0.54
N PHE A 414 6.16 17.84 0.21
CA PHE A 414 7.15 18.85 0.57
C PHE A 414 7.34 18.92 2.08
N VAL A 415 6.26 18.92 2.88
CA VAL A 415 6.31 18.92 4.33
C VAL A 415 7.09 17.70 4.85
N SER A 416 6.86 16.51 4.28
CA SER A 416 7.57 15.29 4.72
C SER A 416 9.09 15.39 4.56
N ILE A 417 9.56 16.06 3.51
CA ILE A 417 10.98 16.30 3.23
C ILE A 417 11.51 17.52 4.00
N TYR A 418 10.69 18.56 4.14
CA TYR A 418 11.08 19.85 4.71
C TYR A 418 11.40 19.78 6.20
N PHE A 419 10.91 18.78 6.94
CA PHE A 419 11.34 18.52 8.32
C PHE A 419 12.86 18.34 8.45
N ASN A 420 13.57 17.95 7.38
CA ASN A 420 15.04 17.88 7.36
C ASN A 420 15.73 19.26 7.37
N PHE A 421 14.99 20.37 7.15
CA PHE A 421 15.54 21.71 6.98
C PHE A 421 15.80 22.45 8.30
N PHE A 422 14.96 22.26 9.31
CA PHE A 422 15.03 23.08 10.52
C PHE A 422 16.26 22.75 11.37
N GLU A 423 17.18 23.70 11.55
CA GLU A 423 18.29 23.56 12.52
C GLU A 423 17.81 23.31 13.96
N TYR A 424 16.58 23.76 14.29
CA TYR A 424 15.96 23.47 15.58
C TYR A 424 15.55 21.99 15.73
N VAL A 425 15.07 21.35 14.66
CA VAL A 425 14.84 19.90 14.59
C VAL A 425 16.16 19.15 14.84
N LYS A 426 17.28 19.76 14.43
CA LYS A 426 18.62 19.22 14.65
C LYS A 426 19.12 19.31 16.09
N LYS A 427 18.41 19.86 17.08
CA LYS A 427 18.88 19.86 18.48
C LYS A 427 18.30 18.74 19.33
N ARG A 428 17.16 18.15 18.94
CA ARG A 428 16.51 17.07 19.72
C ARG A 428 16.45 15.77 18.94
N ASN A 429 16.88 14.70 19.59
CA ASN A 429 16.87 13.33 19.06
C ASN A 429 15.51 12.91 18.47
N TYR A 430 14.40 13.33 19.09
CA TYR A 430 13.04 13.04 18.62
C TYR A 430 12.73 13.62 17.24
N TYR A 431 12.98 14.91 17.02
CA TYR A 431 12.68 15.54 15.73
C TYR A 431 13.60 15.04 14.61
N ARG A 432 14.86 14.74 14.94
CA ARG A 432 15.80 14.11 14.00
C ARG A 432 15.31 12.74 13.52
N PHE A 433 14.85 11.90 14.45
CA PHE A 433 14.27 10.61 14.11
C PHE A 433 13.06 10.75 13.17
N ILE A 434 12.15 11.68 13.47
CA ILE A 434 10.98 11.95 12.60
C ILE A 434 11.42 12.36 11.20
N SER A 435 12.40 13.25 11.08
CA SER A 435 12.84 13.77 9.78
C SER A 435 13.45 12.69 8.88
N ILE A 436 14.09 11.67 9.46
CA ILE A 436 14.61 10.50 8.73
C ILE A 436 13.45 9.63 8.24
N MET A 437 12.46 9.33 9.08
CA MET A 437 11.38 8.39 8.73
C MET A 437 10.35 8.97 7.75
N LEU A 438 9.98 10.23 7.93
CA LEU A 438 8.78 10.82 7.35
C LEU A 438 8.73 10.78 5.81
N PRO A 439 9.82 11.04 5.06
CA PRO A 439 9.82 10.91 3.60
C PRO A 439 9.48 9.48 3.13
N MET A 440 10.05 8.47 3.79
CA MET A 440 9.87 7.07 3.41
C MET A 440 8.48 6.56 3.76
N LEU A 441 7.94 6.96 4.92
CA LEU A 441 6.57 6.67 5.32
C LEU A 441 5.54 7.31 4.38
N PHE A 442 5.78 8.55 3.95
CA PHE A 442 4.93 9.22 2.97
C PHE A 442 4.94 8.47 1.64
N VAL A 443 6.12 8.14 1.12
CA VAL A 443 6.27 7.43 -0.16
C VAL A 443 5.66 6.03 -0.12
N ALA A 444 5.84 5.30 0.98
CA ALA A 444 5.22 4.00 1.19
C ALA A 444 3.68 4.04 1.15
N ASN A 445 3.07 5.17 1.51
CA ASN A 445 1.62 5.35 1.50
C ASN A 445 1.03 5.76 0.14
N ILE A 446 1.86 6.17 -0.82
CA ILE A 446 1.41 6.64 -2.15
C ILE A 446 0.45 5.64 -2.82
N PRO A 447 0.74 4.33 -2.89
CA PRO A 447 -0.16 3.37 -3.53
C PRO A 447 -1.56 3.35 -2.90
N PHE A 448 -1.69 3.55 -1.59
CA PHE A 448 -2.99 3.63 -0.92
C PHE A 448 -3.68 4.95 -1.18
N MET A 449 -2.95 6.07 -1.02
CA MET A 449 -3.48 7.41 -1.26
C MET A 449 -4.08 7.54 -2.65
N ILE A 450 -3.42 7.04 -3.68
CA ILE A 450 -3.89 7.13 -5.07
C ILE A 450 -5.18 6.35 -5.31
N ARG A 451 -5.45 5.30 -4.53
CA ARG A 451 -6.63 4.44 -4.67
C ARG A 451 -7.80 4.87 -3.76
N THR A 452 -7.72 6.07 -3.18
CA THR A 452 -8.75 6.63 -2.31
C THR A 452 -9.02 8.09 -2.64
N GLY A 453 -10.19 8.60 -2.27
CA GLY A 453 -10.53 10.02 -2.41
C GLY A 453 -9.72 10.95 -1.49
N PRO A 454 -10.05 12.25 -1.44
CA PRO A 454 -9.44 13.20 -0.51
C PRO A 454 -9.46 12.76 0.96
N GLU A 455 -10.45 11.98 1.38
CA GLU A 455 -10.51 11.40 2.72
C GLU A 455 -9.33 10.46 3.07
N GLY A 456 -8.59 10.00 2.05
CA GLY A 456 -7.35 9.22 2.19
C GLY A 456 -6.28 9.90 3.06
N TYR A 457 -6.27 11.24 3.15
CA TYR A 457 -5.34 11.96 4.03
C TYR A 457 -5.44 11.54 5.51
N LYS A 458 -6.59 10.99 5.95
CA LYS A 458 -6.71 10.43 7.30
C LYS A 458 -5.77 9.24 7.50
N SER A 459 -5.76 8.32 6.55
CA SER A 459 -4.86 7.14 6.59
C SER A 459 -3.41 7.59 6.61
N LEU A 460 -3.05 8.63 5.84
CA LEU A 460 -1.71 9.19 5.83
C LEU A 460 -1.29 9.65 7.23
N ILE A 461 -2.15 10.40 7.91
CA ILE A 461 -1.85 10.93 9.24
C ILE A 461 -1.77 9.80 10.27
N PHE A 462 -2.80 8.96 10.38
CA PHE A 462 -2.88 7.97 11.46
C PHE A 462 -2.12 6.68 11.17
N GLU A 463 -2.40 6.05 10.02
CA GLU A 463 -1.89 4.72 9.68
C GLU A 463 -0.47 4.80 9.12
N ALA A 464 -0.17 5.74 8.24
CA ALA A 464 1.15 5.82 7.62
C ALA A 464 2.19 6.58 8.47
N ILE A 465 1.77 7.57 9.27
CA ILE A 465 2.72 8.42 10.02
C ILE A 465 2.68 8.10 11.52
N VAL A 466 1.55 8.34 12.20
CA VAL A 466 1.49 8.27 13.68
C VAL A 466 1.79 6.86 14.18
N ILE A 467 1.12 5.82 13.67
CA ILE A 467 1.31 4.44 14.13
C ILE A 467 2.77 3.98 13.93
N PRO A 468 3.35 4.07 12.71
CA PRO A 468 4.76 3.77 12.48
C PRO A 468 5.73 4.52 13.39
N LEU A 469 5.54 5.83 13.58
CA LEU A 469 6.42 6.61 14.45
C LEU A 469 6.34 6.16 15.91
N LEU A 470 5.16 5.78 16.41
CA LEU A 470 5.00 5.22 17.75
C LEU A 470 5.71 3.87 17.91
N ILE A 471 5.57 2.97 16.92
CA ILE A 471 6.23 1.66 16.91
C ILE A 471 7.75 1.85 16.95
N VAL A 472 8.30 2.68 16.06
CA VAL A 472 9.74 2.90 16.05
C VAL A 472 10.20 3.57 17.34
N SER A 473 9.48 4.60 17.82
CA SER A 473 9.80 5.28 19.08
C SER A 473 9.86 4.31 20.27
N SER A 474 8.98 3.30 20.31
CA SER A 474 9.02 2.27 21.36
C SER A 474 10.32 1.45 21.32
N SER A 475 10.85 1.20 20.13
CA SER A 475 12.10 0.45 19.93
C SER A 475 13.35 1.24 20.31
N ILE A 476 13.35 2.56 20.10
CA ILE A 476 14.50 3.44 20.37
C ILE A 476 14.31 4.27 21.65
N TRP A 477 13.35 3.94 22.51
CA TRP A 477 12.95 4.76 23.66
C TRP A 477 14.11 5.14 24.58
N LYS A 478 15.04 4.21 24.84
CA LYS A 478 16.24 4.47 25.66
C LYS A 478 17.12 5.57 25.05
N SER A 479 17.31 5.52 23.72
CA SER A 479 18.09 6.49 22.95
C SER A 479 17.38 7.85 22.85
N LEU A 480 16.04 7.87 22.85
CA LEU A 480 15.25 9.11 22.92
C LEU A 480 15.33 9.78 24.30
N LYS A 481 15.34 8.99 25.38
CA LYS A 481 15.39 9.49 26.77
C LYS A 481 16.78 10.00 27.17
N ASN A 482 17.84 9.41 26.62
CA ASN A 482 19.23 9.81 26.90
C ASN A 482 19.57 11.13 26.19
N HIS A 483 19.06 12.23 26.74
CA HIS A 483 19.32 13.61 26.33
C HIS A 483 20.64 14.18 26.91
N LYS A 484 21.56 13.33 27.37
CA LYS A 484 22.81 13.79 28.02
C LYS A 484 23.74 14.42 26.98
N HIS A 485 23.79 15.75 27.02
CA HIS A 485 24.86 16.64 26.57
C HIS A 485 25.48 16.37 25.19
N LEU A 486 24.82 16.85 24.14
CA LEU A 486 25.55 17.44 23.01
C LEU A 486 25.83 18.92 23.33
N LYS A 487 26.60 19.16 24.39
CA LYS A 487 27.44 20.37 24.51
C LYS A 487 28.83 19.89 24.14
N ASN A 488 29.27 20.25 22.94
CA ASN A 488 30.63 20.61 22.57
C ASN A 488 30.53 21.30 21.21
#